data_AF-A0A392P3H1-F1
#
_entry.id   AF-A0A392P3H1-F1
#
_cell.length_a   1.000
_cell.length_b   1.000
_cell.length_c   1.000
_cell.angle_alpha   90.00
_cell.angle_beta   90.00
_cell.angle_gamma   90.00
#
_symmetry.space_group_name_H-M   'P 1'
#
loop_
_entity.id
_entity.type
_entity.pdbx_description
1 polymer ?
#
loop_
_entity_poly.entity_id
_entity_poly.type
_entity_poly.pdbx_seq_one_letter_code
_entity_poly.pdbx_strand_id
1 'polypeptide(L)'
;MVEFVILKVFNVKIHPLKASRIKEIFWHPPLIFWIKCNSDGAGHGSPDNAACGGVFRDYQGNFLGCYAFNIDVSFALHAELMGAILAIELLLIRVGIIFG
;
A
#
# COMPACT_ATOMS: atom_id res chain seq x y z
N MET A 1 20.79 -6.22 13.01
CA MET A 1 21.41 -5.80 14.29
C MET A 1 22.95 -5.85 14.19
N VAL A 2 23.54 -5.23 13.16
CA VAL A 2 24.99 -5.28 12.89
C VAL A 2 25.57 -3.87 12.69
N GLU A 3 24.76 -2.91 12.22
CA GLU A 3 25.20 -1.56 11.82
C GLU A 3 25.80 -0.70 12.94
N PHE A 4 25.42 -0.92 14.20
CA PHE A 4 25.93 -0.09 15.31
C PHE A 4 27.23 -0.58 15.93
N VAL A 5 27.73 -1.77 15.54
CA VAL A 5 28.94 -2.35 16.15
C VAL A 5 30.19 -1.59 15.71
N ILE A 6 30.26 -1.17 14.44
CA ILE A 6 31.43 -0.47 13.90
C ILE A 6 31.63 0.92 14.51
N LEU A 7 30.53 1.64 14.77
CA LEU A 7 30.56 2.98 15.37
C LEU A 7 31.06 2.97 16.82
N LYS A 8 30.82 1.87 17.55
CA LYS A 8 31.36 1.66 18.89
C LYS A 8 32.87 1.48 18.89
N VAL A 9 33.42 0.79 17.86
CA VAL A 9 34.88 0.59 17.72
C VAL A 9 35.62 1.92 17.53
N PHE A 10 35.03 2.86 16.78
CA PHE A 10 35.61 4.18 16.54
C PHE A 10 35.32 5.22 17.64
N ASN A 11 34.76 4.80 18.78
CA ASN A 11 34.41 5.68 19.89
C ASN A 11 33.52 6.89 19.48
N VAL A 12 32.69 6.71 18.45
CA VAL A 12 31.76 7.73 17.97
C VAL A 12 30.58 7.81 18.93
N LYS A 13 30.23 9.01 19.40
CA LYS A 13 29.06 9.22 20.25
C LYS A 13 27.79 8.92 19.44
N ILE A 14 27.15 7.79 19.72
CA ILE A 14 25.93 7.35 19.01
C ILE A 14 24.70 7.96 19.68
N HIS A 15 23.82 8.58 18.89
CA HIS A 15 22.47 8.97 19.32
C HIS A 15 21.46 8.04 18.61
N PRO A 16 21.15 6.86 19.17
CA PRO A 16 20.21 5.95 18.53
C PRO A 16 18.85 6.63 18.39
N LEU A 17 18.24 6.50 17.22
CA LEU A 17 16.85 6.91 17.03
C LEU A 17 15.99 6.21 18.09
N LYS A 18 15.05 6.95 18.67
CA LYS A 18 14.09 6.38 19.60
C LYS A 18 13.38 5.23 18.87
N ALA A 19 13.43 4.03 19.45
CA ALA A 19 12.80 2.86 18.83
C ALA A 19 11.36 3.20 18.46
N SER A 20 10.97 2.86 17.22
CA SER A 20 9.60 3.05 16.77
C SER A 20 8.67 2.27 17.69
N ARG A 21 7.63 2.94 18.20
CA ARG A 21 6.59 2.25 18.97
C ARG A 21 5.75 1.46 17.97
N ILE A 22 5.72 0.14 18.11
CA ILE A 22 4.80 -0.70 17.34
C ILE A 22 3.39 -0.34 17.80
N LYS A 23 2.58 0.16 16.88
CA LYS A 23 1.15 0.42 17.11
C LYS A 23 0.37 -0.60 16.31
N GLU A 24 -0.43 -1.39 17.00
CA GLU A 24 -1.36 -2.30 16.36
C GLU A 24 -2.46 -1.49 15.64
N ILE A 25 -2.75 -1.86 14.40
CA ILE A 25 -3.79 -1.25 13.58
C ILE A 25 -4.67 -2.39 13.07
N PHE A 26 -5.92 -2.42 13.54
CA PHE A 26 -6.91 -3.37 13.07
C PHE A 26 -7.57 -2.88 11.78
N TRP A 27 -7.81 -3.80 10.86
CA TRP A 27 -8.69 -3.51 9.73
C TRP A 27 -10.14 -3.51 10.23
N HIS A 28 -10.84 -2.41 10.00
CA HIS A 28 -12.27 -2.30 10.23
C HIS A 28 -13.03 -2.30 8.90
N PRO A 29 -14.17 -3.00 8.82
CA PRO A 29 -15.03 -2.93 7.66
C PRO A 29 -15.59 -1.50 7.47
N PRO A 30 -15.94 -1.13 6.24
CA PRO A 30 -16.57 0.16 5.97
C PRO A 30 -18.02 0.19 6.49
N LEU A 31 -18.66 1.36 6.42
CA LEU A 31 -20.08 1.52 6.76
C LEU A 31 -20.97 0.67 5.83
N ILE A 32 -22.18 0.36 6.30
CA ILE A 32 -23.19 -0.32 5.49
C ILE A 32 -23.42 0.47 4.19
N PHE A 33 -23.54 -0.25 3.07
CA PHE A 33 -23.62 0.27 1.69
C PHE A 33 -22.34 0.87 1.10
N TRP A 34 -21.22 0.81 1.82
CA TRP A 34 -19.92 1.21 1.28
C TRP A 34 -19.12 0.00 0.83
N ILE A 35 -18.34 0.22 -0.24
CA ILE A 35 -17.29 -0.71 -0.68
C ILE A 35 -15.96 -0.10 -0.30
N LYS A 36 -15.10 -0.89 0.35
CA LYS A 36 -13.71 -0.51 0.64
C LYS A 36 -12.79 -1.13 -0.41
N CYS A 37 -11.97 -0.29 -1.05
CA CYS A 37 -10.86 -0.74 -1.87
C CYS A 37 -9.56 -0.63 -1.07
N ASN A 38 -8.80 -1.72 -0.98
CA ASN A 38 -7.43 -1.72 -0.51
C ASN A 38 -6.52 -1.89 -1.74
N SER A 39 -5.76 -0.87 -2.11
CA SER A 39 -4.81 -0.87 -3.23
C SER A 39 -3.37 -0.79 -2.74
N ASP A 40 -2.44 -1.32 -3.52
CA ASP A 40 -1.00 -1.28 -3.25
C ASP A 40 -0.21 -1.28 -4.57
N GLY A 41 0.90 -0.55 -4.58
CA GLY A 41 1.88 -0.53 -5.65
C GLY A 41 3.19 -1.20 -5.24
N ALA A 42 3.73 -2.06 -6.10
CA ALA A 42 5.01 -2.72 -5.91
C ALA A 42 6.01 -2.27 -6.99
N GLY A 43 7.28 -2.06 -6.60
CA GLY A 43 8.36 -1.74 -7.53
C GLY A 43 9.69 -2.35 -7.07
N HIS A 44 10.40 -3.02 -7.97
CA HIS A 44 11.66 -3.70 -7.71
C HIS A 44 12.87 -2.77 -7.91
N GLY A 45 12.92 -1.62 -7.23
CA GLY A 45 13.98 -0.63 -7.42
C GLY A 45 13.45 0.72 -7.88
N SER A 46 14.28 1.52 -8.55
CA SER A 46 13.94 2.91 -8.87
C SER A 46 14.75 3.45 -10.06
N PRO A 47 14.26 3.30 -11.32
CA PRO A 47 13.11 2.49 -11.75
C PRO A 47 13.51 1.04 -12.10
N ASP A 48 12.56 0.12 -11.99
CA ASP A 48 12.64 -1.28 -12.45
C ASP A 48 11.21 -1.84 -12.55
N ASN A 49 11.04 -3.16 -12.72
CA ASN A 49 9.75 -3.85 -12.76
C ASN A 49 8.81 -3.39 -11.63
N ALA A 50 7.62 -2.95 -12.02
CA ALA A 50 6.61 -2.40 -11.15
C ALA A 50 5.22 -2.88 -11.57
N ALA A 51 4.36 -3.06 -10.58
CA ALA A 51 2.99 -3.51 -10.77
C ALA A 51 2.11 -2.92 -9.66
N CYS A 52 0.81 -2.90 -9.87
CA CYS A 52 -0.14 -2.48 -8.84
C CYS A 52 -1.33 -3.44 -8.78
N GLY A 53 -2.05 -3.40 -7.68
CA GLY A 53 -3.24 -4.21 -7.51
C GLY A 53 -4.11 -3.72 -6.38
N GLY A 54 -5.30 -4.30 -6.28
CA GLY A 54 -6.20 -3.98 -5.18
C GLY A 54 -7.35 -4.96 -5.03
N VAL A 55 -7.99 -4.92 -3.86
CA VAL A 55 -9.09 -5.79 -3.46
C VAL A 55 -10.27 -4.96 -2.98
N PHE A 56 -11.47 -5.31 -3.44
CA PHE A 56 -12.73 -4.70 -3.02
C PHE A 56 -13.44 -5.58 -1.99
N ARG A 57 -13.94 -4.96 -0.92
CA ARG A 57 -14.70 -5.63 0.14
C ARG A 57 -15.96 -4.86 0.52
N ASP A 58 -17.02 -5.57 0.89
CA ASP A 58 -18.24 -4.97 1.44
C ASP A 58 -18.11 -4.62 2.93
N TYR A 59 -19.20 -4.10 3.51
CA TYR A 59 -19.33 -3.76 4.92
C TYR A 59 -19.27 -4.95 5.89
N GLN A 60 -19.37 -6.19 5.41
CA GLN A 60 -19.16 -7.39 6.20
C GLN A 60 -17.72 -7.93 6.04
N GLY A 61 -16.91 -7.29 5.19
CA GLY A 61 -15.56 -7.71 4.85
C GLY A 61 -15.49 -8.81 3.80
N ASN A 62 -16.62 -9.17 3.18
CA ASN A 62 -16.66 -10.17 2.12
C ASN A 62 -15.91 -9.66 0.90
N PHE A 63 -15.22 -10.58 0.22
CA PHE A 63 -14.53 -10.28 -1.03
C PHE A 63 -15.53 -10.04 -2.16
N LEU A 64 -15.42 -8.89 -2.83
CA LEU A 64 -16.25 -8.54 -3.98
C LEU A 64 -15.50 -8.66 -5.32
N GLY A 65 -14.17 -8.59 -5.28
CA GLY A 65 -13.33 -8.64 -6.49
C GLY A 65 -11.94 -8.05 -6.26
N CYS A 66 -11.10 -8.14 -7.29
CA CYS A 66 -9.75 -7.58 -7.28
C CYS A 66 -9.29 -7.17 -8.67
N TYR A 67 -8.18 -6.44 -8.73
CA TYR A 67 -7.43 -6.17 -9.95
C TYR A 67 -5.93 -6.31 -9.69
N ALA A 68 -5.20 -6.58 -10.77
CA ALA A 68 -3.75 -6.55 -10.82
C ALA A 68 -3.34 -6.05 -12.20
N PHE A 69 -2.33 -5.17 -12.24
CA PHE A 69 -1.87 -4.55 -13.47
C PHE A 69 -0.35 -4.44 -13.44
N ASN A 70 0.30 -5.02 -14.45
CA ASN A 70 1.74 -4.87 -14.66
C ASN A 70 2.01 -3.56 -15.39
N ILE A 71 2.86 -2.72 -14.82
CA ILE A 71 3.25 -1.42 -15.39
C ILE A 71 4.58 -1.53 -16.16
N ASP A 72 5.28 -2.66 -16.02
CA ASP A 72 6.65 -2.89 -16.46
C ASP A 72 7.64 -1.98 -15.72
N VAL A 73 8.59 -1.36 -16.41
CA VAL A 73 9.65 -0.59 -15.76
C VAL A 73 9.12 0.78 -15.30
N SER A 74 9.00 0.97 -13.99
CA SER A 74 8.54 2.23 -13.42
C SER A 74 9.04 2.45 -11.99
N PHE A 75 8.63 3.57 -11.40
CA PHE A 75 8.90 3.90 -10.02
C PHE A 75 7.81 3.35 -9.10
N ALA A 76 8.16 2.96 -7.87
CA ALA A 76 7.18 2.51 -6.88
C ALA A 76 6.06 3.55 -6.66
N LEU A 77 6.39 4.86 -6.63
CA LEU A 77 5.38 5.92 -6.51
C LEU A 77 4.39 5.93 -7.67
N HIS A 78 4.85 5.65 -8.90
CA HIS A 78 3.97 5.58 -10.05
C HIS A 78 3.08 4.34 -9.96
N ALA A 79 3.58 3.21 -9.45
CA ALA A 79 2.77 2.03 -9.20
C ALA A 79 1.64 2.28 -8.19
N GLU A 80 1.93 2.99 -7.10
CA GLU A 80 0.92 3.39 -6.11
C GLU A 80 -0.17 4.26 -6.73
N LEU A 81 0.24 5.25 -7.53
CA LEU A 81 -0.70 6.15 -8.21
C LEU A 81 -1.58 5.38 -9.22
N MET A 82 -0.99 4.49 -10.01
CA MET A 82 -1.72 3.67 -10.97
C MET A 82 -2.71 2.73 -10.29
N GLY A 83 -2.35 2.14 -9.14
CA GLY A 83 -3.28 1.35 -8.34
C GLY A 83 -4.51 2.18 -7.94
N ALA A 84 -4.31 3.39 -7.41
CA ALA A 84 -5.42 4.26 -7.04
C ALA A 84 -6.32 4.64 -8.24
N ILE A 85 -5.73 4.96 -9.40
CA ILE A 85 -6.48 5.29 -10.61
C ILE A 85 -7.33 4.11 -11.08
N LEU A 86 -6.74 2.92 -11.21
CA LEU A 86 -7.44 1.72 -11.66
C LEU A 86 -8.56 1.30 -10.69
N ALA A 87 -8.34 1.47 -9.38
CA ALA A 87 -9.37 1.22 -8.39
C ALA A 87 -10.63 2.09 -8.62
N ILE A 88 -10.44 3.39 -8.88
CA ILE A 88 -11.53 4.33 -9.12
C ILE A 88 -12.23 4.01 -10.44
N GLU A 89 -11.48 3.78 -11.51
CA GLU A 89 -12.04 3.45 -12.82
C GLU A 89 -12.90 2.17 -12.76
N LEU A 90 -12.41 1.13 -12.10
CA LEU A 90 -13.17 -0.13 -11.96
C LEU A 90 -14.43 0.02 -11.11
N LEU A 91 -14.39 0.83 -10.04
CA LEU A 91 -15.58 1.11 -9.22
C LEU A 91 -16.64 1.88 -10.01
N LEU A 92 -16.22 2.88 -10.79
CA LEU A 92 -17.11 3.69 -11.63
C LEU A 92 -17.75 2.86 -12.75
N ILE A 93 -16.97 2.00 -13.40
CA ILE A 93 -17.45 1.20 -14.54
C ILE A 93 -18.34 0.02 -14.09
N ARG A 94 -18.06 -0.60 -12.93
CA ARG A 94 -18.74 -1.84 -12.54
C ARG A 94 -19.85 -1.70 -11.50
N VAL A 95 -19.93 -0.58 -10.77
CA VAL A 95 -20.82 -0.52 -9.59
C VAL A 95 -21.83 0.64 -9.63
N GLY A 96 -21.74 1.58 -10.57
CA GLY A 96 -22.72 2.68 -10.64
C GLY A 96 -22.84 3.46 -9.31
N ILE A 97 -21.74 3.60 -8.57
CA ILE A 97 -21.71 4.33 -7.31
C ILE A 97 -21.61 5.82 -7.62
N ILE A 98 -22.67 6.55 -7.27
CA ILE A 98 -22.68 8.00 -7.17
C ILE A 98 -21.89 8.35 -5.90
N PHE A 99 -20.82 9.14 -6.02
CA PHE A 99 -20.17 9.77 -4.87
C PHE A 99 -21.19 10.68 -4.19
N GLY A 100 -21.54 10.38 -2.94
CA GLY A 100 -22.30 11.26 -2.04
C GLY A 100 -21.37 11.95 -1.05
#